data_AF-A0A519KVE8-F1
#
_entry.id   AF-A0A519KVE8-F1
#
_cell.length_a   1.000
_cell.length_b   1.000
_cell.length_c   1.000
_cell.angle_alpha   90.00
_cell.angle_beta   90.00
_cell.angle_gamma   90.00
#
_symmetry.space_group_name_H-M   'P 1'
#
loop_
_entity.id
_entity.type
_entity.pdbx_description
1 polymer ?
#
loop_
_entity_poly.entity_id
_entity_poly.type
_entity_poly.pdbx_seq_one_letter_code
_entity_poly.pdbx_strand_id
1 'polypeptide(L)'
;MAKHFNAPIALKGSSLTAVDAIRTLARNNGVFTQNDDGTYLFKLDPKSSKFKIVMHSRNGLLPAIRFHLEDSHLGKDTTLSKKQIQKHIKENGGFIALDYVFEKNFKEQFKKKEPKFYERIKDMDLETFVDAMMDYREKLPPFDLFKKEYLEAEKSIEKKESIYWKEVLAVLSFAMNYPAKYLPAEDMLRLQKVLMPLISIVIAFVPQSSCRDLMALHDAGVLDIVSVGDDSRVEPNPEGGATYYYKDENGKEISESFSMFVDCVGQPHLSFEDFPFQGLIDDGTISPATLRFKDAEKAEKEMNQKNKLVKKHKNGEYFLSVPGITINDFFQVVDKDGEANERIYILAVPYIGGYNPDYSGIDFCEAASEQVMKKIKA
;
A
#
# COMPACT_ATOMS: atom_id res chain seq x y z
N MET A 1 -7.05 0.59 31.65
CA MET A 1 -6.35 -0.53 32.33
C MET A 1 -5.84 -1.47 31.26
N ALA A 2 -4.57 -1.88 31.32
CA ALA A 2 -4.00 -2.88 30.42
C ALA A 2 -4.68 -4.24 30.64
N LYS A 3 -5.13 -4.89 29.56
CA LYS A 3 -5.85 -6.18 29.61
C LYS A 3 -4.86 -7.31 29.34
N HIS A 4 -4.83 -8.30 30.23
CA HIS A 4 -4.16 -9.58 29.98
C HIS A 4 -5.08 -10.47 29.14
N PHE A 5 -4.50 -11.19 28.19
CA PHE A 5 -5.19 -12.12 27.30
C PHE A 5 -4.61 -13.52 27.51
N ASN A 6 -5.49 -14.51 27.63
CA ASN A 6 -5.12 -15.92 27.77
C ASN A 6 -5.84 -16.75 26.70
N ALA A 7 -5.79 -16.26 25.46
CA ALA A 7 -6.34 -16.88 24.27
C ALA A 7 -5.63 -16.30 23.02
N PRO A 8 -5.71 -16.99 21.86
CA PRO A 8 -5.25 -16.43 20.59
C PRO A 8 -6.01 -15.15 20.20
N ILE A 9 -5.30 -14.24 19.54
CA ILE A 9 -5.79 -12.95 19.04
C ILE A 9 -5.54 -12.91 17.53
N ALA A 10 -6.58 -12.59 16.75
CA ALA A 10 -6.44 -12.38 15.32
C ALA A 10 -6.15 -10.91 15.00
N LEU A 11 -5.15 -10.70 14.16
CA LEU A 11 -4.87 -9.42 13.51
C LEU A 11 -5.14 -9.56 12.02
N LYS A 12 -5.87 -8.60 11.43
CA LYS A 12 -6.03 -8.50 9.97
C LYS A 12 -4.96 -7.58 9.39
N GLY A 13 -4.10 -8.15 8.55
CA GLY A 13 -2.97 -7.47 7.93
C GLY A 13 -1.64 -7.62 8.69
N SER A 14 -0.55 -7.25 8.03
CA SER A 14 0.83 -7.29 8.55
C SER A 14 1.54 -5.93 8.45
N SER A 15 0.79 -4.83 8.31
CA SER A 15 1.31 -3.46 8.16
C SER A 15 2.04 -2.95 9.42
N LEU A 16 2.62 -1.74 9.37
CA LEU A 16 3.15 -1.07 10.56
C LEU A 16 2.09 -0.91 11.68
N THR A 17 0.82 -0.71 11.33
CA THR A 17 -0.28 -0.70 12.29
C THR A 17 -0.42 -2.06 12.99
N ALA A 18 -0.21 -3.17 12.28
CA ALA A 18 -0.19 -4.50 12.88
C ALA A 18 0.99 -4.65 13.83
N VAL A 19 2.17 -4.15 13.46
CA VAL A 19 3.36 -4.14 14.33
C VAL A 19 3.10 -3.38 15.63
N ASP A 20 2.46 -2.21 15.57
CA ASP A 20 2.12 -1.44 16.77
C ASP A 20 1.10 -2.16 17.67
N ALA A 21 0.09 -2.79 17.06
CA ALA A 21 -0.87 -3.63 17.79
C ALA A 21 -0.18 -4.82 18.48
N ILE A 22 0.70 -5.53 17.77
CA ILE A 22 1.49 -6.65 18.29
C ILE A 22 2.31 -6.22 19.50
N ARG A 23 3.07 -5.14 19.36
CA ARG A 23 3.95 -4.63 20.42
C ARG A 23 3.15 -4.20 21.65
N THR A 24 1.98 -3.60 21.45
CA THR A 24 1.07 -3.20 22.54
C THR A 24 0.51 -4.41 23.27
N LEU A 25 0.02 -5.41 22.53
CA LEU A 25 -0.53 -6.64 23.09
C LEU A 25 0.55 -7.46 23.81
N ALA A 26 1.73 -7.62 23.21
CA ALA A 26 2.85 -8.37 23.76
C ALA A 26 3.32 -7.79 25.11
N ARG A 27 3.49 -6.47 25.21
CA ARG A 27 3.95 -5.81 26.45
C ARG A 27 2.97 -5.94 27.62
N ASN A 28 1.69 -6.22 27.35
CA ASN A 28 0.69 -6.48 28.38
C ASN A 28 0.63 -7.97 28.77
N ASN A 29 1.31 -8.86 28.04
CA ASN A 29 1.21 -10.32 28.20
C ASN A 29 2.56 -11.00 28.44
N GLY A 30 3.63 -10.22 28.61
CA GLY A 30 4.96 -10.71 28.86
C GLY A 30 5.97 -9.57 28.88
N VAL A 31 7.26 -9.93 28.89
CA VAL A 31 8.35 -8.98 29.03
C VAL A 31 9.43 -9.29 27.99
N PHE A 32 9.92 -8.25 27.34
CA PHE A 32 11.12 -8.33 26.50
C PHE A 32 12.35 -8.17 27.38
N THR A 33 13.33 -9.06 27.22
CA THR A 33 14.60 -9.03 27.96
C THR A 33 15.77 -9.09 26.98
N GLN A 34 16.76 -8.23 27.20
CA GLN A 34 18.03 -8.30 26.52
C GLN A 34 19.09 -8.83 27.48
N ASN A 35 19.77 -9.90 27.10
CA ASN A 35 20.87 -10.48 27.86
C ASN A 35 22.19 -9.77 27.53
N ASP A 36 23.19 -9.95 28.38
CA ASP A 36 24.53 -9.34 28.22
C ASP A 36 25.25 -9.81 26.94
N ASP A 37 24.93 -11.01 26.44
CA ASP A 37 25.45 -11.56 25.19
C ASP A 37 24.76 -10.96 23.93
N GLY A 38 23.82 -10.03 24.12
CA GLY A 38 23.05 -9.38 23.06
C GLY A 38 21.77 -10.12 22.66
N THR A 39 21.52 -11.31 23.20
CA THR A 39 20.31 -12.09 22.92
C THR A 39 19.07 -11.32 23.35
N TYR A 40 18.07 -11.23 22.46
CA TYR A 40 16.82 -10.52 22.70
C TYR A 40 15.66 -11.50 22.69
N LEU A 41 14.97 -11.61 23.83
CA LEU A 41 13.97 -12.66 24.08
C LEU A 41 12.66 -12.05 24.55
N PHE A 42 11.56 -12.74 24.25
CA PHE A 42 10.27 -12.47 24.87
C PHE A 42 9.93 -13.58 25.87
N LYS A 43 9.63 -13.20 27.10
CA LYS A 43 9.16 -14.11 28.15
C LYS A 43 7.67 -13.86 28.39
N LEU A 44 6.86 -14.87 28.06
CA LEU A 44 5.42 -14.86 28.29
C LEU A 44 5.08 -14.84 29.80
N ASP A 45 4.09 -14.04 30.19
CA ASP A 45 3.57 -14.03 31.56
C ASP A 45 2.83 -15.37 31.83
N PRO A 46 3.09 -16.06 32.95
CA PRO A 46 2.36 -17.28 33.31
C PRO A 46 0.83 -17.15 33.30
N LYS A 47 0.28 -15.96 33.58
CA LYS A 47 -1.17 -15.68 33.53
C LYS A 47 -1.72 -15.64 32.10
N SER A 48 -0.85 -15.47 31.12
CA SER A 48 -1.14 -15.38 29.69
C SER A 48 -0.66 -16.63 28.94
N SER A 49 -0.59 -17.79 29.60
CA SER A 49 -0.07 -19.06 29.05
C SER A 49 -0.58 -19.49 27.67
N LYS A 50 -1.78 -19.07 27.26
CA LYS A 50 -2.41 -19.35 25.95
C LYS A 50 -2.42 -18.15 25.00
N PHE A 51 -1.71 -17.08 25.35
CA PHE A 51 -1.58 -15.90 24.51
C PHE A 51 -0.82 -16.25 23.24
N LYS A 52 -1.43 -15.87 22.12
CA LYS A 52 -0.83 -15.98 20.79
C LYS A 52 -1.41 -14.89 19.91
N ILE A 53 -0.60 -14.33 19.03
CA ILE A 53 -1.05 -13.40 17.99
C ILE A 53 -0.91 -14.11 16.65
N VAL A 54 -1.98 -14.11 15.87
CA VAL A 54 -1.99 -14.64 14.51
C VAL A 54 -2.30 -13.49 13.55
N MET A 55 -1.30 -13.10 12.76
CA MET A 55 -1.47 -12.16 11.66
C MET A 55 -2.09 -12.87 10.47
N HIS A 56 -3.16 -12.31 9.93
CA HIS A 56 -3.84 -12.80 8.73
C HIS A 56 -3.49 -11.84 7.60
N SER A 57 -2.53 -12.24 6.76
CA SER A 57 -2.06 -11.45 5.63
C SER A 57 -2.49 -12.09 4.33
N ARG A 58 -2.81 -11.29 3.31
CA ARG A 58 -3.29 -11.79 2.01
C ARG A 58 -2.38 -12.87 1.43
N ASN A 59 -1.07 -12.62 1.42
CA ASN A 59 -0.06 -13.52 0.86
C ASN A 59 0.82 -14.16 1.95
N GLY A 60 0.46 -14.03 3.23
CA GLY A 60 1.30 -14.52 4.33
C GLY A 60 2.64 -13.78 4.52
N LEU A 61 2.86 -12.65 3.83
CA LEU A 61 4.13 -11.94 3.85
C LEU A 61 4.24 -10.90 4.98
N LEU A 62 5.45 -10.75 5.49
CA LEU A 62 5.86 -9.66 6.37
C LEU A 62 6.36 -8.46 5.55
N PRO A 63 6.13 -7.23 6.02
CA PRO A 63 6.66 -6.01 5.40
C PRO A 63 8.19 -5.98 5.41
N ALA A 64 8.77 -5.32 4.42
CA ALA A 64 10.22 -5.16 4.33
C ALA A 64 10.76 -4.19 5.40
N ILE A 65 12.04 -4.38 5.69
CA ILE A 65 12.72 -3.75 6.84
C ILE A 65 13.37 -2.44 6.40
N ARG A 66 13.34 -1.46 7.30
CA ARG A 66 14.01 -0.17 7.09
C ARG A 66 15.49 -0.37 6.88
N PHE A 67 16.01 0.21 5.81
CA PHE A 67 17.41 0.24 5.43
C PHE A 67 17.89 1.69 5.30
N HIS A 68 19.14 1.91 4.91
CA HIS A 68 19.65 3.27 4.66
C HIS A 68 19.08 3.83 3.35
N LEU A 69 18.33 4.93 3.41
CA LEU A 69 17.95 5.71 2.24
C LEU A 69 19.02 6.78 1.97
N GLU A 70 19.48 6.92 0.72
CA GLU A 70 20.46 7.97 0.38
C GLU A 70 19.85 9.35 0.50
N ASP A 71 18.60 9.52 0.07
CA ASP A 71 17.76 10.67 0.37
C ASP A 71 16.47 10.23 1.05
N SER A 72 16.16 10.83 2.20
CA SER A 72 14.89 10.60 2.88
C SER A 72 13.70 11.26 2.18
N HIS A 73 13.95 12.23 1.29
CA HIS A 73 12.93 12.91 0.50
C HIS A 73 12.74 12.24 -0.86
N LEU A 74 11.79 11.30 -0.93
CA LEU A 74 11.52 10.46 -2.11
C LEU A 74 11.16 11.24 -3.39
N GLY A 75 10.74 12.50 -3.28
CA GLY A 75 10.31 13.32 -4.41
C GLY A 75 11.42 13.95 -5.26
N LYS A 76 12.65 14.08 -4.75
CA LYS A 76 13.73 14.85 -5.41
C LYS A 76 14.31 14.16 -6.63
N ASP A 77 14.38 12.83 -6.61
CA ASP A 77 15.01 12.02 -7.67
C ASP A 77 14.01 11.50 -8.71
N THR A 78 12.84 12.12 -8.78
CA THR A 78 11.85 11.83 -9.83
C THR A 78 12.42 12.17 -11.21
N THR A 79 12.65 11.15 -12.04
CA THR A 79 13.26 11.29 -13.38
C THR A 79 12.34 11.98 -14.38
N LEU A 80 11.03 11.77 -14.29
CA LEU A 80 10.06 12.43 -15.16
C LEU A 80 9.69 13.81 -14.62
N SER A 81 10.10 14.85 -15.34
CA SER A 81 9.62 16.21 -15.10
C SER A 81 8.13 16.35 -15.46
N LYS A 82 7.44 17.30 -14.81
CA LYS A 82 6.05 17.66 -15.17
C LYS A 82 5.89 17.97 -16.66
N LYS A 83 6.88 18.61 -17.30
CA LYS A 83 6.85 18.90 -18.74
C LYS A 83 6.86 17.64 -19.60
N GLN A 84 7.66 16.63 -19.23
CA GLN A 84 7.68 15.34 -19.94
C GLN A 84 6.37 14.58 -19.77
N ILE A 85 5.80 14.59 -18.56
CA ILE A 85 4.49 13.98 -18.28
C ILE A 85 3.41 14.65 -19.15
N GLN A 86 3.32 15.98 -19.11
CA GLN A 86 2.33 16.73 -19.89
C GLN A 86 2.51 16.55 -21.41
N LYS A 87 3.76 16.49 -21.89
CA LYS A 87 4.05 16.18 -23.30
C LYS A 87 3.51 14.80 -23.67
N HIS A 88 3.82 13.77 -22.89
CA HIS A 88 3.36 12.40 -23.15
C HIS A 88 1.83 12.31 -23.10
N ILE A 89 1.18 12.94 -22.11
CA ILE A 89 -0.28 13.02 -22.00
C ILE A 89 -0.88 13.59 -23.29
N LYS A 90 -0.36 14.71 -23.79
CA LYS A 90 -0.83 15.35 -25.02
C LYS A 90 -0.65 14.46 -26.25
N GLU A 91 0.51 13.80 -26.37
CA GLU A 91 0.84 12.93 -27.50
C GLU A 91 0.08 11.58 -27.47
N ASN A 92 -0.41 11.16 -26.31
CA ASN A 92 -1.06 9.87 -26.08
C ASN A 92 -2.57 10.02 -25.78
N GLY A 93 -3.23 10.98 -26.43
CA GLY A 93 -4.69 11.10 -26.41
C GLY A 93 -5.29 11.53 -25.06
N GLY A 94 -4.54 12.29 -24.27
CA GLY A 94 -4.94 12.75 -22.93
C GLY A 94 -4.55 11.80 -21.80
N PHE A 95 -3.73 10.78 -22.08
CA PHE A 95 -3.37 9.75 -21.12
C PHE A 95 -1.86 9.63 -20.91
N ILE A 96 -1.44 9.27 -19.70
CA ILE A 96 -0.09 8.75 -19.46
C ILE A 96 -0.13 7.22 -19.36
N ALA A 97 0.74 6.54 -20.11
CA ALA A 97 0.84 5.08 -20.04
C ALA A 97 1.59 4.65 -18.78
N LEU A 98 1.08 3.66 -18.06
CA LEU A 98 1.76 3.12 -16.86
C LEU A 98 3.14 2.56 -17.20
N ASP A 99 3.27 1.87 -18.33
CA ASP A 99 4.55 1.31 -18.78
C ASP A 99 5.59 2.39 -19.07
N TYR A 100 5.16 3.56 -19.55
CA TYR A 100 6.06 4.71 -19.75
C TYR A 100 6.59 5.24 -18.40
N VAL A 101 5.72 5.33 -17.39
CA VAL A 101 6.15 5.75 -16.05
C VAL A 101 7.07 4.70 -15.43
N PHE A 102 6.75 3.42 -15.55
CA PHE A 102 7.58 2.33 -15.05
C PHE A 102 8.96 2.31 -15.73
N GLU A 103 9.02 2.44 -17.06
CA GLU A 103 10.29 2.52 -17.78
C GLU A 103 11.14 3.69 -17.25
N LYS A 104 10.57 4.89 -17.24
CA LYS A 104 11.32 6.13 -16.96
C LYS A 104 11.66 6.33 -15.49
N ASN A 105 10.69 6.11 -14.60
CA ASN A 105 10.86 6.36 -13.16
C ASN A 105 11.42 5.19 -12.38
N PHE A 106 11.39 3.98 -12.94
CA PHE A 106 11.94 2.80 -12.28
C PHE A 106 13.13 2.22 -13.05
N LYS A 107 12.92 1.67 -14.25
CA LYS A 107 13.98 0.90 -14.95
C LYS A 107 15.20 1.76 -15.32
N GLU A 108 15.02 2.98 -15.80
CA GLU A 108 16.15 3.82 -16.24
C GLU A 108 17.12 4.22 -15.12
N GLN A 109 16.66 4.23 -13.87
CA GLN A 109 17.48 4.57 -12.70
C GLN A 109 18.65 3.58 -12.52
N PHE A 110 18.44 2.31 -12.89
CA PHE A 110 19.44 1.26 -12.71
C PHE A 110 20.54 1.25 -13.76
N LYS A 111 20.35 1.91 -14.93
CA LYS A 111 21.30 1.87 -16.06
C LYS A 111 22.74 2.24 -15.66
N LYS A 112 22.90 3.21 -14.77
CA LYS A 112 24.21 3.69 -14.31
C LYS A 112 24.64 3.09 -12.98
N LYS A 113 23.72 3.03 -12.00
CA LYS A 113 24.05 2.68 -10.61
C LYS A 113 24.12 1.17 -10.39
N GLU A 114 23.26 0.38 -11.04
CA GLU A 114 23.24 -1.09 -10.94
C GLU A 114 23.01 -1.76 -12.31
N PRO A 115 23.99 -1.69 -13.24
CA PRO A 115 23.81 -2.17 -14.61
C PRO A 115 23.49 -3.66 -14.70
N LYS A 116 24.00 -4.48 -13.78
CA LYS A 116 23.65 -5.93 -13.72
C LYS A 116 22.19 -6.16 -13.38
N PHE A 117 21.62 -5.35 -12.47
CA PHE A 117 20.21 -5.43 -12.14
C PHE A 117 19.36 -4.93 -13.30
N TYR A 118 19.77 -3.83 -13.94
CA TYR A 118 19.12 -3.33 -15.16
C TYR A 118 19.06 -4.41 -16.25
N GLU A 119 20.19 -5.08 -16.56
CA GLU A 119 20.22 -6.15 -17.57
C GLU A 119 19.27 -7.31 -17.26
N ARG A 120 19.02 -7.60 -15.97
CA ARG A 120 18.05 -8.62 -15.55
C ARG A 120 16.61 -8.19 -15.80
N ILE A 121 16.28 -6.89 -15.63
CA ILE A 121 14.89 -6.40 -15.66
C ILE A 121 14.51 -5.64 -16.93
N LYS A 122 15.48 -5.29 -17.79
CA LYS A 122 15.27 -4.37 -18.93
C LYS A 122 14.13 -4.80 -19.86
N ASP A 123 14.00 -6.11 -20.08
CA ASP A 123 13.02 -6.73 -20.98
C ASP A 123 11.74 -7.17 -20.25
N MET A 124 11.66 -6.96 -18.92
CA MET A 124 10.45 -7.23 -18.14
C MET A 124 9.46 -6.06 -18.29
N ASP A 125 8.19 -6.40 -18.51
CA ASP A 125 7.07 -5.49 -18.26
C ASP A 125 6.79 -5.40 -16.75
N LEU A 126 5.81 -4.58 -16.37
CA LEU A 126 5.48 -4.34 -14.98
C LEU A 126 5.05 -5.64 -14.27
N GLU A 127 4.16 -6.40 -14.89
CA GLU A 127 3.65 -7.68 -14.39
C GLU A 127 4.78 -8.68 -14.17
N THR A 128 5.61 -8.92 -15.19
CA THR A 128 6.74 -9.86 -15.10
C THR A 128 7.73 -9.46 -14.02
N PHE A 129 7.99 -8.15 -13.87
CA PHE A 129 8.85 -7.64 -12.82
C PHE A 129 8.26 -7.91 -11.43
N VAL A 130 6.99 -7.58 -11.22
CA VAL A 130 6.31 -7.77 -9.93
C VAL A 130 6.28 -9.25 -9.57
N ASP A 131 5.87 -10.11 -10.49
CA ASP A 131 5.82 -11.56 -10.28
C ASP A 131 7.19 -12.09 -9.87
N ALA A 132 8.27 -11.69 -10.57
CA ALA A 132 9.62 -12.12 -10.25
C ALA A 132 10.09 -11.67 -8.84
N MET A 133 9.61 -10.53 -8.35
CA MET A 133 9.95 -10.02 -7.01
C MET A 133 9.08 -10.66 -5.92
N MET A 134 7.81 -10.92 -6.20
CA MET A 134 6.89 -11.61 -5.29
C MET A 134 7.28 -13.09 -5.12
N ASP A 135 7.57 -13.79 -6.23
CA ASP A 135 8.03 -15.19 -6.25
C ASP A 135 9.25 -15.41 -5.34
N TYR A 136 10.18 -14.46 -5.32
CA TYR A 136 11.36 -14.55 -4.44
C TYR A 136 10.98 -14.52 -2.97
N ARG A 137 10.01 -13.68 -2.60
CA ARG A 137 9.53 -13.53 -1.22
C ARG A 137 8.70 -14.73 -0.76
N GLU A 138 7.90 -15.30 -1.65
CA GLU A 138 6.99 -16.41 -1.35
C GLU A 138 7.72 -17.77 -1.22
N LYS A 139 8.94 -17.90 -1.76
CA LYS A 139 9.75 -19.13 -1.68
C LYS A 139 10.36 -19.43 -0.31
N LEU A 140 10.30 -18.49 0.62
CA LEU A 140 10.88 -18.64 1.96
C LEU A 140 9.79 -18.48 3.02
N PRO A 141 9.85 -19.22 4.14
CA PRO A 141 9.01 -18.94 5.28
C PRO A 141 9.11 -17.46 5.70
N PRO A 142 7.99 -16.77 6.02
CA PRO A 142 7.98 -15.32 6.21
C PRO A 142 9.01 -14.82 7.23
N PHE A 143 9.16 -15.49 8.37
CA PHE A 143 10.13 -15.11 9.41
C PHE A 143 11.58 -15.44 9.04
N ASP A 144 11.83 -16.44 8.18
CA ASP A 144 13.16 -16.73 7.68
C ASP A 144 13.62 -15.68 6.68
N LEU A 145 12.72 -15.25 5.78
CA LEU A 145 12.96 -14.11 4.91
C LEU A 145 13.19 -12.84 5.73
N PHE A 146 12.35 -12.59 6.73
CA PHE A 146 12.46 -11.42 7.60
C PHE A 146 13.81 -11.36 8.33
N LYS A 147 14.30 -12.49 8.86
CA LYS A 147 15.66 -12.60 9.45
C LYS A 147 16.77 -12.30 8.44
N LYS A 148 16.64 -12.77 7.19
CA LYS A 148 17.62 -12.47 6.13
C LYS A 148 17.62 -11.00 5.73
N GLU A 149 16.43 -10.41 5.52
CA GLU A 149 16.30 -8.99 5.20
C GLU A 149 16.75 -8.09 6.36
N TYR A 150 16.61 -8.54 7.61
CA TYR A 150 17.08 -7.82 8.79
C TYR A 150 18.60 -7.63 8.72
N LEU A 151 19.34 -8.69 8.42
CA LEU A 151 20.80 -8.65 8.29
C LEU A 151 21.27 -7.83 7.07
N GLU A 152 20.54 -7.88 5.96
CA GLU A 152 20.80 -7.03 4.80
C GLU A 152 20.62 -5.54 5.16
N ALA A 153 19.51 -5.22 5.82
CA ALA A 153 19.18 -3.87 6.24
C ALA A 153 20.13 -3.33 7.32
N GLU A 154 20.59 -4.18 8.24
CA GLU A 154 21.57 -3.78 9.27
C GLU A 154 22.90 -3.37 8.62
N LYS A 155 23.39 -4.16 7.66
CA LYS A 155 24.59 -3.82 6.86
C LYS A 155 24.40 -2.53 6.05
N SER A 156 23.23 -2.36 5.45
CA SER A 156 22.88 -1.14 4.71
C SER A 156 22.96 0.10 5.62
N ILE A 157 22.41 0.02 6.83
CA ILE A 157 22.44 1.10 7.82
C ILE A 157 23.87 1.37 8.31
N GLU A 158 24.62 0.33 8.65
CA GLU A 158 26.00 0.44 9.15
C GLU A 158 26.93 1.10 8.12
N LYS A 159 26.84 0.65 6.86
CA LYS A 159 27.68 1.15 5.77
C LYS A 159 27.19 2.45 5.16
N LYS A 160 25.94 2.85 5.45
CA LYS A 160 25.25 3.96 4.77
C LYS A 160 25.17 3.73 3.25
N GLU A 161 24.81 2.50 2.88
CA GLU A 161 24.64 2.07 1.49
C GLU A 161 23.21 1.61 1.28
N SER A 162 22.51 2.17 0.29
CA SER A 162 21.11 1.84 0.04
C SER A 162 20.91 0.45 -0.57
N ILE A 163 19.75 -0.16 -0.27
CA ILE A 163 19.24 -1.31 -1.03
C ILE A 163 18.50 -0.73 -2.23
N TYR A 164 19.26 -0.43 -3.29
CA TYR A 164 18.86 0.57 -4.28
C TYR A 164 17.53 0.28 -4.97
N TRP A 165 17.21 -0.96 -5.31
CA TRP A 165 15.92 -1.28 -5.95
C TRP A 165 14.71 -1.00 -5.04
N LYS A 166 14.84 -1.18 -3.72
CA LYS A 166 13.77 -0.86 -2.74
C LYS A 166 13.59 0.64 -2.64
N GLU A 167 14.67 1.40 -2.71
CA GLU A 167 14.65 2.87 -2.73
C GLU A 167 13.99 3.40 -4.01
N VAL A 168 14.41 2.91 -5.18
CA VAL A 168 13.81 3.31 -6.46
C VAL A 168 12.33 2.92 -6.53
N LEU A 169 11.92 1.80 -5.91
CA LEU A 169 10.50 1.43 -5.81
C LEU A 169 9.70 2.43 -4.94
N ALA A 170 10.29 2.91 -3.84
CA ALA A 170 9.66 3.95 -3.02
C ALA A 170 9.57 5.29 -3.75
N VAL A 171 10.60 5.67 -4.52
CA VAL A 171 10.55 6.84 -5.41
C VAL A 171 9.46 6.67 -6.47
N LEU A 172 9.33 5.49 -7.09
CA LEU A 172 8.26 5.20 -8.05
C LEU A 172 6.88 5.37 -7.41
N SER A 173 6.67 4.82 -6.21
CA SER A 173 5.42 4.95 -5.45
C SER A 173 5.00 6.40 -5.29
N PHE A 174 5.91 7.24 -4.79
CA PHE A 174 5.67 8.67 -4.65
C PHE A 174 5.39 9.34 -6.01
N ALA A 175 6.19 9.00 -7.03
CA ALA A 175 6.10 9.56 -8.36
C ALA A 175 4.77 9.25 -9.07
N MET A 176 4.04 8.20 -8.64
CA MET A 176 2.75 7.81 -9.20
C MET A 176 1.61 8.75 -8.77
N ASN A 177 1.73 9.48 -7.66
CA ASN A 177 0.65 10.34 -7.15
C ASN A 177 0.20 11.40 -8.16
N TYR A 178 1.12 12.08 -8.83
CA TYR A 178 0.77 13.08 -9.84
C TYR A 178 0.13 12.49 -11.12
N PRO A 179 0.74 11.51 -11.80
CA PRO A 179 0.23 10.96 -13.06
C PRO A 179 -1.00 10.05 -12.91
N ALA A 180 -1.30 9.51 -11.72
CA ALA A 180 -2.34 8.50 -11.51
C ALA A 180 -3.72 8.88 -12.08
N LYS A 181 -4.16 10.13 -11.90
CA LYS A 181 -5.44 10.64 -12.45
C LYS A 181 -5.47 10.80 -13.98
N TYR A 182 -4.31 10.72 -14.62
CA TYR A 182 -4.16 10.76 -16.07
C TYR A 182 -3.92 9.38 -16.67
N LEU A 183 -3.89 8.32 -15.85
CA LEU A 183 -3.85 6.96 -16.35
C LEU A 183 -5.16 6.64 -17.09
N PRO A 184 -5.12 5.88 -18.18
CA PRO A 184 -6.32 5.24 -18.68
C PRO A 184 -6.80 4.21 -17.64
N ALA A 185 -8.11 3.98 -17.59
CA ALA A 185 -8.73 3.11 -16.59
C ALA A 185 -8.12 1.71 -16.53
N GLU A 186 -7.78 1.12 -17.68
CA GLU A 186 -7.11 -0.18 -17.74
C GLU A 186 -5.73 -0.19 -17.06
N ASP A 187 -4.98 0.91 -17.11
CA ASP A 187 -3.69 1.03 -16.45
C ASP A 187 -3.85 1.33 -14.95
N MET A 188 -4.90 2.05 -14.54
CA MET A 188 -5.23 2.17 -13.12
C MET A 188 -5.56 0.80 -12.50
N LEU A 189 -6.30 -0.05 -13.22
CA LEU A 189 -6.56 -1.42 -12.77
C LEU A 189 -5.27 -2.23 -12.66
N ARG A 190 -4.34 -2.09 -13.61
CA ARG A 190 -3.00 -2.72 -13.53
C ARG A 190 -2.21 -2.20 -12.33
N LEU A 191 -2.15 -0.89 -12.13
CA LEU A 191 -1.49 -0.27 -10.98
C LEU A 191 -2.01 -0.87 -9.65
N GLN A 192 -3.32 -0.91 -9.48
CA GLN A 192 -3.97 -1.41 -8.25
C GLN A 192 -3.81 -2.91 -8.05
N LYS A 193 -3.96 -3.72 -9.11
CA LYS A 193 -3.93 -5.18 -9.02
C LYS A 193 -2.49 -5.73 -8.96
N VAL A 194 -1.53 -5.07 -9.60
CA VAL A 194 -0.18 -5.61 -9.83
C VAL A 194 0.86 -4.87 -8.98
N LEU A 195 1.03 -3.56 -9.17
CA LEU A 195 2.14 -2.83 -8.55
C LEU A 195 1.90 -2.47 -7.08
N MET A 196 0.68 -2.05 -6.72
CA MET A 196 0.34 -1.63 -5.35
C MET A 196 0.58 -2.73 -4.30
N PRO A 197 0.26 -4.01 -4.54
CA PRO A 197 0.62 -5.10 -3.61
C PRO A 197 2.12 -5.14 -3.28
N LEU A 198 2.99 -5.10 -4.31
CA LEU A 198 4.44 -5.11 -4.10
C LEU A 198 4.90 -3.87 -3.32
N ILE A 199 4.41 -2.69 -3.71
CA ILE A 199 4.69 -1.43 -3.01
C ILE A 199 4.32 -1.57 -1.52
N SER A 200 3.09 -1.99 -1.21
CA SER A 200 2.57 -2.06 0.16
C SER A 200 3.43 -2.92 1.11
N ILE A 201 4.10 -3.93 0.57
CA ILE A 201 4.99 -4.82 1.32
C ILE A 201 6.39 -4.21 1.42
N VAL A 202 6.94 -3.73 0.30
CA VAL A 202 8.36 -3.35 0.22
C VAL A 202 8.64 -1.98 0.84
N ILE A 203 7.73 -1.01 0.72
CA ILE A 203 8.00 0.37 1.15
C ILE A 203 7.56 0.66 2.59
N ALA A 204 7.05 -0.34 3.31
CA ALA A 204 6.57 -0.19 4.68
C ALA A 204 7.70 0.10 5.69
N PHE A 205 8.94 -0.30 5.38
CA PHE A 205 10.17 0.04 6.13
C PHE A 205 10.06 -0.12 7.66
N VAL A 206 9.83 -1.35 8.12
CA VAL A 206 9.76 -1.69 9.55
C VAL A 206 11.06 -1.29 10.26
N PRO A 207 11.01 -0.52 11.36
CA PRO A 207 12.21 -0.18 12.13
C PRO A 207 12.91 -1.39 12.73
N GLN A 208 14.24 -1.34 12.86
CA GLN A 208 15.06 -2.44 13.39
C GLN A 208 14.61 -2.90 14.79
N SER A 209 14.25 -1.97 15.68
CA SER A 209 13.76 -2.32 17.02
C SER A 209 12.45 -3.11 16.99
N SER A 210 11.52 -2.73 16.11
CA SER A 210 10.29 -3.49 15.90
C SER A 210 10.57 -4.87 15.30
N CYS A 211 11.55 -4.99 14.42
CA CYS A 211 11.94 -6.29 13.85
C CYS A 211 12.44 -7.25 14.94
N ARG A 212 13.25 -6.76 15.88
CA ARG A 212 13.71 -7.54 17.05
C ARG A 212 12.53 -8.01 17.92
N ASP A 213 11.54 -7.14 18.15
CA ASP A 213 10.32 -7.49 18.88
C ASP A 213 9.56 -8.64 18.17
N LEU A 214 9.34 -8.54 16.86
CA LEU A 214 8.63 -9.57 16.08
C LEU A 214 9.37 -10.91 16.07
N MET A 215 10.70 -10.89 15.85
CA MET A 215 11.51 -12.12 15.86
C MET A 215 11.50 -12.79 17.24
N ALA A 216 11.65 -12.03 18.32
CA ALA A 216 11.63 -12.57 19.68
C ALA A 216 10.26 -13.17 20.05
N LEU A 217 9.15 -12.58 19.57
CA LEU A 217 7.80 -13.13 19.76
C LEU A 217 7.58 -14.42 18.97
N HIS A 218 8.08 -14.48 17.73
CA HIS A 218 7.99 -15.66 16.90
C HIS A 218 8.83 -16.81 17.48
N ASP A 219 10.07 -16.54 17.89
CA ASP A 219 10.96 -17.52 18.51
C ASP A 219 10.40 -18.04 19.85
N ALA A 220 9.61 -17.22 20.57
CA ALA A 220 8.88 -17.63 21.76
C ALA A 220 7.58 -18.41 21.47
N GLY A 221 7.21 -18.59 20.21
CA GLY A 221 6.01 -19.35 19.78
C GLY A 221 4.68 -18.61 19.97
N VAL A 222 4.71 -17.29 20.18
CA VAL A 222 3.51 -16.48 20.48
C VAL A 222 3.09 -15.55 19.34
N LEU A 223 3.81 -15.55 18.21
CA LEU A 223 3.47 -14.79 17.03
C LEU A 223 3.62 -15.65 15.77
N ASP A 224 2.55 -15.74 15.00
CA ASP A 224 2.52 -16.40 13.69
C ASP A 224 1.86 -15.50 12.64
N ILE A 225 2.06 -15.87 11.38
CA ILE A 225 1.41 -15.27 10.22
C ILE A 225 0.84 -16.37 9.33
N VAL A 226 -0.35 -16.15 8.80
CA VAL A 226 -1.03 -17.06 7.88
C VAL A 226 -1.43 -16.31 6.61
N SER A 227 -1.33 -17.01 5.48
CA SER A 227 -1.87 -16.56 4.20
C SER A 227 -3.37 -16.81 4.17
N VAL A 228 -4.16 -15.78 3.85
CA VAL A 228 -5.63 -15.87 3.84
C VAL A 228 -6.26 -15.65 2.46
N GLY A 229 -5.49 -15.20 1.48
CA GLY A 229 -6.00 -14.93 0.13
C GLY A 229 -6.95 -13.73 0.03
N ASP A 230 -7.30 -13.41 -1.21
CA ASP A 230 -8.16 -12.27 -1.58
C ASP A 230 -9.64 -12.46 -1.20
N ASP A 231 -10.11 -13.69 -1.09
CA ASP A 231 -11.50 -14.03 -0.79
C ASP A 231 -11.78 -14.17 0.71
N SER A 232 -10.79 -13.90 1.56
CA SER A 232 -10.97 -13.92 3.01
C SER A 232 -11.92 -12.83 3.50
N ARG A 233 -12.61 -13.14 4.60
CA ARG A 233 -13.59 -12.23 5.21
C ARG A 233 -13.61 -12.39 6.73
N VAL A 234 -14.03 -11.33 7.40
CA VAL A 234 -14.15 -11.28 8.86
C VAL A 234 -15.57 -10.89 9.22
N GLU A 235 -16.18 -11.63 10.14
CA GLU A 235 -17.49 -11.28 10.72
C GLU A 235 -17.32 -10.97 12.21
N PRO A 236 -17.60 -9.72 12.64
CA PRO A 236 -17.64 -9.38 14.06
C PRO A 236 -18.70 -10.19 14.79
N ASN A 237 -18.37 -10.72 15.96
CA ASN A 237 -19.31 -11.48 16.79
C ASN A 237 -20.08 -10.51 17.72
N PRO A 238 -21.40 -10.69 17.94
CA PRO A 238 -22.19 -9.81 18.81
C PRO A 238 -21.69 -9.73 20.26
N GLU A 239 -21.10 -10.81 20.78
CA GLU A 239 -20.56 -10.89 22.15
C GLU A 239 -19.10 -10.40 22.25
N GLY A 240 -18.50 -9.97 21.13
CA GLY A 240 -17.12 -9.51 21.04
C GLY A 240 -16.20 -10.46 20.28
N GLY A 241 -15.11 -9.91 19.75
CA GLY A 241 -14.20 -10.64 18.86
C GLY A 241 -14.76 -10.78 17.44
N ALA A 242 -14.23 -11.72 16.67
CA ALA A 242 -14.66 -11.96 15.29
C ALA A 242 -14.36 -13.39 14.85
N THR A 243 -15.09 -13.85 13.83
CA THR A 243 -14.79 -15.10 13.11
C THR A 243 -14.12 -14.77 11.80
N TYR A 244 -12.94 -15.37 11.57
CA TYR A 244 -12.17 -15.23 10.35
C TYR A 244 -12.45 -16.41 9.44
N TYR A 245 -12.76 -16.13 8.17
CA TYR A 245 -13.01 -17.13 7.14
C TYR A 245 -12.02 -16.96 6.01
N TYR A 246 -11.33 -18.03 5.64
CA TYR A 246 -10.35 -18.03 4.56
C TYR A 246 -10.11 -19.45 4.05
N LYS A 247 -9.38 -19.58 2.94
CA LYS A 247 -8.86 -20.87 2.48
C LYS A 247 -7.38 -20.92 2.80
N ASP A 248 -6.94 -22.03 3.39
CA ASP A 248 -5.52 -22.27 3.60
C ASP A 248 -4.79 -22.57 2.29
N GLU A 249 -3.47 -22.75 2.35
CA GLU A 249 -2.62 -23.03 1.18
C GLU A 249 -2.98 -24.34 0.46
N ASN A 250 -3.70 -25.26 1.12
CA ASN A 250 -4.19 -26.51 0.53
C ASN A 250 -5.62 -26.37 -0.03
N GLY A 251 -6.18 -25.16 -0.02
CA GLY A 251 -7.53 -24.87 -0.47
C GLY A 251 -8.62 -25.31 0.52
N LYS A 252 -8.27 -25.68 1.76
CA LYS A 252 -9.24 -26.07 2.78
C LYS A 252 -9.89 -24.82 3.36
N GLU A 253 -11.21 -24.82 3.45
CA GLU A 253 -11.96 -23.76 4.12
C GLU A 253 -11.70 -23.81 5.63
N ILE A 254 -11.25 -22.68 6.16
CA ILE A 254 -11.01 -22.44 7.58
C ILE A 254 -12.02 -21.42 8.08
N SER A 255 -12.58 -21.70 9.25
CA SER A 255 -13.40 -20.78 10.04
C SER A 255 -12.91 -20.83 11.48
N GLU A 256 -12.29 -19.74 11.93
CA GLU A 256 -11.71 -19.65 13.27
C GLU A 256 -12.26 -18.44 14.02
N SER A 257 -12.82 -18.68 15.20
CA SER A 257 -13.39 -17.64 16.05
C SER A 257 -12.38 -17.18 17.09
N PHE A 258 -12.14 -15.88 17.14
CA PHE A 258 -11.23 -15.23 18.08
C PHE A 258 -12.02 -14.36 19.05
N SER A 259 -11.69 -14.45 20.34
CA SER A 259 -12.30 -13.61 21.39
C SER A 259 -11.81 -12.15 21.35
N MET A 260 -10.70 -11.90 20.65
CA MET A 260 -10.14 -10.58 20.38
C MET A 260 -9.71 -10.53 18.92
N PHE A 261 -10.15 -9.49 18.23
CA PHE A 261 -9.81 -9.21 16.84
C PHE A 261 -9.36 -7.76 16.72
N VAL A 262 -8.28 -7.51 15.96
CA VAL A 262 -7.79 -6.17 15.66
C VAL A 262 -7.68 -6.02 14.15
N ASP A 263 -8.39 -5.03 13.59
CA ASP A 263 -8.23 -4.66 12.18
C ASP A 263 -7.03 -3.72 12.03
N CYS A 264 -6.00 -4.15 11.30
CA CYS A 264 -4.75 -3.42 11.10
C CYS A 264 -4.53 -2.99 9.65
N VAL A 265 -5.57 -3.02 8.80
CA VAL A 265 -5.45 -2.59 7.38
C VAL A 265 -5.42 -1.07 7.18
N GLY A 266 -5.54 -0.30 8.26
CA GLY A 266 -5.52 1.16 8.23
C GLY A 266 -6.82 1.75 7.70
N GLN A 267 -6.79 3.05 7.39
CA GLN A 267 -7.95 3.75 6.83
C GLN A 267 -8.06 3.44 5.32
N PRO A 268 -9.20 2.89 4.85
CA PRO A 268 -9.40 2.64 3.43
C PRO A 268 -9.57 3.94 2.65
N HIS A 269 -9.41 3.88 1.34
CA HIS A 269 -9.98 4.90 0.46
C HIS A 269 -11.50 4.92 0.62
N LEU A 270 -12.07 6.13 0.65
CA LEU A 270 -13.51 6.34 0.84
C LEU A 270 -14.21 6.53 -0.50
N SER A 271 -15.46 6.10 -0.59
CA SER A 271 -16.27 6.30 -1.78
C SER A 271 -16.71 7.76 -1.90
N PHE A 272 -17.29 8.12 -3.06
CA PHE A 272 -17.94 9.40 -3.24
C PHE A 272 -19.12 9.57 -2.27
N GLU A 273 -19.86 8.49 -2.06
CA GLU A 273 -21.06 8.43 -1.23
C GLU A 273 -20.75 8.59 0.27
N ASP A 274 -19.52 8.27 0.69
CA ASP A 274 -19.04 8.46 2.07
C ASP A 274 -18.56 9.89 2.36
N PHE A 275 -18.65 10.81 1.40
CA PHE A 275 -18.16 12.18 1.60
C PHE A 275 -19.02 12.93 2.63
N PRO A 276 -18.42 13.54 3.67
CA PRO A 276 -19.15 13.91 4.89
C PRO A 276 -19.99 15.18 4.75
N PHE A 277 -19.80 15.98 3.69
CA PHE A 277 -20.51 17.24 3.47
C PHE A 277 -21.59 17.08 2.40
N GLN A 278 -22.76 16.60 2.80
CA GLN A 278 -23.87 16.31 1.88
C GLN A 278 -24.30 17.50 1.03
N GLY A 279 -24.26 18.73 1.56
CA GLY A 279 -24.59 19.93 0.78
C GLY A 279 -23.69 20.11 -0.46
N LEU A 280 -22.40 19.73 -0.39
CA LEU A 280 -21.51 19.81 -1.56
C LEU A 280 -21.88 18.78 -2.63
N ILE A 281 -22.40 17.62 -2.23
CA ILE A 281 -22.92 16.59 -3.14
C ILE A 281 -24.22 17.10 -3.79
N ASP A 282 -25.16 17.55 -2.97
CA ASP A 282 -26.51 17.94 -3.41
C ASP A 282 -26.47 19.16 -4.35
N ASP A 283 -25.60 20.14 -4.05
CA ASP A 283 -25.38 21.32 -4.89
C ASP A 283 -24.55 21.02 -6.15
N GLY A 284 -24.03 19.79 -6.29
CA GLY A 284 -23.17 19.38 -7.40
C GLY A 284 -21.80 20.06 -7.42
N THR A 285 -21.35 20.62 -6.29
CA THR A 285 -20.04 21.28 -6.16
C THR A 285 -18.87 20.30 -6.31
N ILE A 286 -19.11 19.02 -6.02
CA ILE A 286 -18.15 17.93 -6.17
C ILE A 286 -18.72 16.84 -7.07
N SER A 287 -17.83 16.07 -7.71
CA SER A 287 -18.20 14.95 -8.56
C SER A 287 -17.43 13.67 -8.17
N PRO A 288 -17.98 12.48 -8.47
CA PRO A 288 -17.28 11.21 -8.23
C PRO A 288 -16.03 11.10 -9.11
N ALA A 289 -14.94 10.59 -8.55
CA ALA A 289 -13.72 10.36 -9.31
C ALA A 289 -13.92 9.23 -10.34
N THR A 290 -13.55 9.50 -11.60
CA THR A 290 -13.66 8.51 -12.68
C THR A 290 -12.46 8.60 -13.61
N LEU A 291 -12.07 7.45 -14.18
CA LEU A 291 -11.03 7.38 -15.21
C LEU A 291 -11.62 6.81 -16.48
N ARG A 292 -11.24 7.38 -17.62
CA ARG A 292 -11.72 6.93 -18.92
C ARG A 292 -10.90 5.73 -19.41
N PHE A 293 -11.56 4.72 -19.95
CA PHE A 293 -10.87 3.65 -20.68
C PHE A 293 -10.33 4.19 -22.01
N LYS A 294 -9.10 3.84 -22.35
CA LYS A 294 -8.55 4.13 -23.68
C LYS A 294 -8.97 3.04 -24.67
N ASP A 295 -9.04 1.80 -24.21
CA ASP A 295 -9.44 0.62 -24.97
C ASP A 295 -10.82 0.10 -24.55
N ALA A 296 -11.78 0.18 -25.48
CA ALA A 296 -13.15 -0.27 -25.27
C ALA A 296 -13.26 -1.79 -25.07
N GLU A 297 -12.41 -2.59 -25.73
CA GLU A 297 -12.44 -4.05 -25.59
C GLU A 297 -12.03 -4.48 -24.17
N LYS A 298 -11.05 -3.76 -23.58
CA LYS A 298 -10.66 -3.97 -22.17
C LYS A 298 -11.79 -3.60 -21.21
N ALA A 299 -12.52 -2.52 -21.47
CA ALA A 299 -13.68 -2.14 -20.67
C ALA A 299 -14.78 -3.22 -20.72
N GLU A 300 -15.09 -3.72 -21.92
CA GLU A 300 -16.07 -4.79 -22.11
C GLU A 300 -15.64 -6.09 -21.43
N LYS A 301 -14.35 -6.43 -21.47
CA LYS A 301 -13.80 -7.57 -20.73
C LYS A 301 -14.02 -7.44 -19.22
N GLU A 302 -13.74 -6.28 -18.64
CA GLU A 302 -13.96 -6.03 -17.19
C GLU A 302 -15.45 -6.10 -16.83
N MET A 303 -16.35 -5.56 -17.68
CA MET A 303 -17.80 -5.69 -17.48
C MET A 303 -18.26 -7.15 -17.54
N ASN A 304 -17.74 -7.94 -18.49
CA ASN A 304 -18.02 -9.38 -18.61
C ASN A 304 -17.51 -10.16 -17.38
N GLN A 305 -16.44 -9.69 -16.75
CA GLN A 305 -15.92 -10.19 -15.48
C GLN A 305 -16.69 -9.64 -14.26
N LYS A 306 -17.83 -8.97 -14.48
CA LYS A 306 -18.71 -8.41 -13.44
C LYS A 306 -18.04 -7.34 -12.57
N ASN A 307 -17.06 -6.61 -13.11
CA ASN A 307 -16.51 -5.45 -12.45
C ASN A 307 -17.55 -4.32 -12.41
N LYS A 308 -18.20 -4.15 -11.25
CA LYS A 308 -19.29 -3.17 -11.03
C LYS A 308 -18.82 -1.71 -11.07
N LEU A 309 -17.50 -1.47 -11.03
CA LEU A 309 -16.93 -0.13 -11.10
C LEU A 309 -16.88 0.41 -12.53
N VAL A 310 -17.01 -0.45 -13.54
CA VAL A 310 -17.01 -0.03 -14.95
C VAL A 310 -18.41 0.39 -15.37
N LYS A 311 -18.53 1.60 -15.90
CA LYS A 311 -19.78 2.21 -16.37
C LYS A 311 -19.64 2.63 -17.83
N LYS A 312 -20.68 2.36 -18.63
CA LYS A 312 -20.78 2.85 -20.01
C LYS A 312 -21.63 4.12 -20.05
N HIS A 313 -21.08 5.18 -20.62
CA HIS A 313 -21.79 6.44 -20.84
C HIS A 313 -22.63 6.40 -22.13
N LYS A 314 -23.60 7.32 -22.23
CA LYS A 314 -24.53 7.39 -23.37
C LYS A 314 -23.84 7.65 -24.72
N ASN A 315 -22.68 8.29 -24.69
CA ASN A 315 -21.84 8.56 -25.86
C ASN A 315 -21.02 7.35 -26.32
N GLY A 316 -21.14 6.20 -25.64
CA GLY A 316 -20.40 4.98 -25.96
C GLY A 316 -19.03 4.86 -25.28
N GLU A 317 -18.59 5.88 -24.55
CA GLU A 317 -17.35 5.83 -23.77
C GLU A 317 -17.52 4.99 -22.50
N TYR A 318 -16.41 4.40 -22.05
CA TYR A 318 -16.36 3.60 -20.84
C TYR A 318 -15.52 4.31 -19.77
N PHE A 319 -15.99 4.26 -18.53
CA PHE A 319 -15.34 4.86 -17.37
C PHE A 319 -15.23 3.86 -16.23
N LEU A 320 -14.14 3.93 -15.48
CA LEU A 320 -13.94 3.25 -14.21
C LEU A 320 -14.23 4.24 -13.08
N SER A 321 -15.17 3.91 -12.20
CA SER A 321 -15.31 4.59 -10.90
C SER A 321 -14.13 4.22 -10.01
N VAL A 322 -13.40 5.24 -9.56
CA VAL A 322 -12.28 5.08 -8.62
C VAL A 322 -12.63 5.76 -7.29
N PRO A 323 -11.99 5.39 -6.16
CA PRO A 323 -12.34 5.95 -4.86
C PRO A 323 -12.21 7.47 -4.80
N GLY A 324 -13.08 8.12 -4.04
CA GLY A 324 -13.04 9.55 -3.76
C GLY A 324 -13.75 10.45 -4.78
N ILE A 325 -13.34 11.72 -4.77
CA ILE A 325 -13.92 12.82 -5.55
C ILE A 325 -12.95 13.33 -6.60
N THR A 326 -13.47 13.93 -7.66
CA THR A 326 -12.66 14.53 -8.72
C THR A 326 -11.92 15.76 -8.20
N ILE A 327 -10.61 15.79 -8.45
CA ILE A 327 -9.74 16.94 -8.18
C ILE A 327 -8.89 17.30 -9.39
N ASN A 328 -8.50 18.56 -9.47
CA ASN A 328 -7.53 19.02 -10.47
C ASN A 328 -6.06 18.90 -9.97
N ASP A 329 -5.12 19.49 -10.71
CA ASP A 329 -3.68 19.51 -10.36
C ASP A 329 -3.31 20.34 -9.13
N PHE A 330 -4.24 21.15 -8.64
CA PHE A 330 -4.07 22.02 -7.49
C PHE A 330 -4.91 21.55 -6.30
N PHE A 331 -5.42 20.32 -6.33
CA PHE A 331 -6.28 19.74 -5.29
C PHE A 331 -7.60 20.49 -5.07
N GLN A 332 -8.02 21.30 -6.04
CA GLN A 332 -9.35 21.91 -6.04
C GLN A 332 -10.39 20.84 -6.37
N VAL A 333 -11.53 20.88 -5.72
CA VAL A 333 -12.67 20.02 -6.07
C VAL A 333 -13.24 20.45 -7.43
N VAL A 334 -13.76 19.47 -8.18
CA VAL A 334 -14.28 19.68 -9.53
C VAL A 334 -15.72 19.17 -9.59
N ASP A 335 -16.60 19.98 -10.17
CA ASP A 335 -18.00 19.62 -10.37
C ASP A 335 -18.21 18.63 -11.53
N LYS A 336 -19.46 18.31 -11.82
CA LYS A 336 -19.84 17.37 -12.90
C LYS A 336 -19.58 17.92 -14.31
N ASP A 337 -19.49 19.23 -14.45
CA ASP A 337 -19.29 19.93 -15.72
C ASP A 337 -17.79 20.13 -16.01
N GLY A 338 -16.93 19.74 -15.06
CA GLY A 338 -15.48 19.80 -15.16
C GLY A 338 -14.89 21.12 -14.66
N GLU A 339 -15.70 21.97 -14.04
CA GLU A 339 -15.28 23.27 -13.53
C GLU A 339 -14.74 23.13 -12.10
N ALA A 340 -13.57 23.74 -11.88
CA ALA A 340 -12.89 23.68 -10.59
C ALA A 340 -13.44 24.76 -9.65
N ASN A 341 -13.74 24.38 -8.40
CA ASN A 341 -14.12 25.35 -7.38
C ASN A 341 -12.88 26.14 -6.92
N GLU A 342 -12.92 27.47 -7.03
CA GLU A 342 -11.80 28.34 -6.66
C GLU A 342 -11.49 28.41 -5.16
N ARG A 343 -12.43 27.98 -4.31
CA ARG A 343 -12.39 28.19 -2.86
C ARG A 343 -12.22 26.90 -2.06
N ILE A 344 -12.49 25.74 -2.65
CA ILE A 344 -12.51 24.46 -1.93
C ILE A 344 -11.38 23.57 -2.43
N TYR A 345 -10.49 23.22 -1.50
CA TYR A 345 -9.35 22.34 -1.71
C TYR A 345 -9.48 21.11 -0.81
N ILE A 346 -9.14 19.93 -1.33
CA ILE A 346 -9.20 18.67 -0.58
C ILE A 346 -7.79 18.07 -0.48
N LEU A 347 -7.27 18.03 0.74
CA LEU A 347 -5.98 17.40 1.06
C LEU A 347 -6.14 16.12 1.89
N ALA A 348 -7.39 15.74 2.19
CA ALA A 348 -7.71 14.51 2.87
C ALA A 348 -7.60 13.33 1.88
N VAL A 349 -6.45 12.67 1.90
CA VAL A 349 -6.08 11.55 1.01
C VAL A 349 -7.17 10.48 0.85
N PRO A 350 -7.89 10.04 1.91
CA PRO A 350 -8.94 9.03 1.76
C PRO A 350 -10.01 9.39 0.73
N TYR A 351 -10.29 10.68 0.51
CA TYR A 351 -11.29 11.17 -0.45
C TYR A 351 -10.71 11.47 -1.84
N ILE A 352 -9.42 11.22 -2.09
CA ILE A 352 -8.78 11.45 -3.40
C ILE A 352 -7.94 10.25 -3.85
N GLY A 353 -8.12 9.10 -3.20
CA GLY A 353 -7.34 7.88 -3.42
C GLY A 353 -7.36 7.34 -4.84
N GLY A 354 -8.45 7.57 -5.58
CA GLY A 354 -8.53 7.22 -6.99
C GLY A 354 -7.58 8.03 -7.89
N TYR A 355 -7.19 9.22 -7.45
CA TYR A 355 -6.30 10.13 -8.19
C TYR A 355 -4.92 10.29 -7.55
N ASN A 356 -4.74 9.86 -6.30
CA ASN A 356 -3.47 9.84 -5.56
C ASN A 356 -3.39 8.50 -4.79
N PRO A 357 -2.85 7.44 -5.42
CA PRO A 357 -2.90 6.09 -4.88
C PRO A 357 -1.90 5.81 -3.77
N ASP A 358 -0.89 6.67 -3.56
CA ASP A 358 0.12 6.49 -2.52
C ASP A 358 -0.06 7.46 -1.34
N TYR A 359 0.01 6.89 -0.14
CA TYR A 359 -0.15 7.57 1.15
C TYR A 359 1.21 7.98 1.71
N SER A 360 1.93 8.88 1.04
CA SER A 360 3.31 9.17 1.44
C SER A 360 3.43 10.32 2.45
N GLY A 361 3.07 10.07 3.71
CA GLY A 361 3.56 10.79 4.89
C GLY A 361 3.75 12.31 4.78
N ILE A 362 4.85 12.84 5.34
CA ILE A 362 5.15 14.28 5.36
C ILE A 362 5.48 14.79 3.95
N ASP A 363 6.12 13.99 3.10
CA ASP A 363 6.52 14.39 1.74
C ASP A 363 5.30 14.70 0.85
N PHE A 364 4.20 13.93 0.98
CA PHE A 364 2.95 14.23 0.29
C PHE A 364 2.36 15.54 0.81
N CYS A 365 2.31 15.73 2.14
CA CYS A 365 1.79 16.95 2.74
C CYS A 365 2.54 18.19 2.23
N GLU A 366 3.88 18.11 2.15
CA GLU A 366 4.73 19.15 1.56
C GLU A 366 4.35 19.38 0.09
N ALA A 367 4.45 18.34 -0.76
CA ALA A 367 4.22 18.46 -2.20
C ALA A 367 2.81 18.94 -2.57
N ALA A 368 1.79 18.48 -1.84
CA ALA A 368 0.40 18.86 -2.03
C ALA A 368 0.17 20.31 -1.58
N SER A 369 0.67 20.70 -0.41
CA SER A 369 0.57 22.08 0.09
C SER A 369 1.26 23.07 -0.85
N GLU A 370 2.41 22.73 -1.43
CA GLU A 370 3.07 23.55 -2.44
C GLU A 370 2.21 23.77 -3.70
N GLN A 371 1.47 22.74 -4.16
CA GLN A 371 0.57 22.93 -5.31
C GLN A 371 -0.59 23.86 -4.95
N VAL A 372 -1.24 23.64 -3.80
CA VAL A 372 -2.33 24.50 -3.33
C VAL A 372 -1.87 25.96 -3.23
N MET A 373 -0.69 26.20 -2.64
CA MET A 373 -0.15 27.55 -2.46
C MET A 373 0.15 28.28 -3.77
N LYS A 374 0.51 27.55 -4.84
CA LYS A 374 0.68 28.16 -6.18
C LYS A 374 -0.63 28.73 -6.72
N LYS A 375 -1.76 28.10 -6.38
CA LYS A 375 -3.08 28.55 -6.84
C LYS A 375 -3.66 29.65 -5.96
N ILE A 376 -3.45 29.60 -4.63
CA ILE A 376 -3.91 30.65 -3.71
C ILE A 376 -3.20 32.00 -3.96
N LYS A 377 -1.94 31.95 -4.42
CA LYS A 377 -1.12 33.16 -4.68
C LYS A 377 -1.24 33.70 -6.12
N ALA A 378 -1.86 32.95 -7.03
CA ALA A 378 -2.08 33.34 -8.42
C ALA A 378 -3.38 34.12 -8.54
#